data_AF-A0A535RDV9-F1
#
_entry.id   AF-A0A535RDV9-F1
#
_cell.length_a   1.000
_cell.length_b   1.000
_cell.length_c   1.000
_cell.angle_alpha   90.00
_cell.angle_beta   90.00
_cell.angle_gamma   90.00
#
_symmetry.space_group_name_H-M   'P 1'
#
loop_
_entity.id
_entity.type
_entity.pdbx_description
1 polymer ?
#
loop_
_entity_poly.entity_id
_entity_poly.type
_entity_poly.pdbx_seq_one_letter_code
_entity_poly.pdbx_strand_id
1 'polypeptide(L)'
;MIRQLVQRWGRTQFAAVTCLVWFLPLAAWAGSVDLYPGPAPWAAFGLGILLLVAWLVVVARLRTIEVEPRPRRLDFSAMSAAERRWSTVFAVCAICLIGWLNGAATVDWGILTPKLAAGRPGPLALFAGLLVFLLLALAGAVVSWRRSAAAFRARARGHVGGEPVL
;
A
#
# COMPACT_ATOMS: atom_id res chain seq x y z
N MET A 1 23.34 -0.76 -5.26
CA MET A 1 21.94 -1.24 -5.29
C MET A 1 20.89 -0.16 -4.99
N ILE A 2 20.80 0.41 -3.79
CA ILE A 2 19.75 1.41 -3.44
C ILE A 2 19.76 2.62 -4.38
N ARG A 3 20.94 3.19 -4.69
CA ARG A 3 21.03 4.31 -5.66
C ARG A 3 20.43 3.96 -7.03
N GLN A 4 20.70 2.77 -7.57
CA GLN A 4 20.15 2.33 -8.85
C GLN A 4 18.61 2.19 -8.81
N LEU A 5 18.08 1.65 -7.71
CA LEU A 5 16.62 1.54 -7.52
C LEU A 5 15.96 2.92 -7.38
N VAL A 6 16.59 3.83 -6.64
CA VAL A 6 16.13 5.22 -6.49
C VAL A 6 16.23 5.98 -7.82
N GLN A 7 17.28 5.77 -8.61
CA GLN A 7 17.36 6.35 -9.95
C GLN A 7 16.23 5.83 -10.85
N ARG A 8 15.92 4.53 -10.79
CA ARG A 8 14.88 3.90 -11.60
C ARG A 8 13.46 4.33 -11.21
N TRP A 9 13.13 4.37 -9.92
CA TRP A 9 11.75 4.60 -9.43
C TRP A 9 11.50 6.03 -8.93
N GLY A 10 12.53 6.72 -8.47
CA GLY A 10 12.41 8.02 -7.80
C GLY A 10 12.26 7.90 -6.31
N ARG A 11 12.59 8.99 -5.63
CA ARG A 11 12.54 9.09 -4.16
C ARG A 11 11.14 8.74 -3.65
N THR A 12 10.10 9.32 -4.25
CA THR A 12 8.70 9.15 -3.83
C THR A 12 8.18 7.73 -4.02
N GLN A 13 8.42 7.12 -5.19
CA GLN A 13 7.97 5.75 -5.44
C GLN A 13 8.74 4.73 -4.61
N PHE A 14 10.05 4.92 -4.51
CA PHE A 14 10.87 4.05 -3.69
C PHE A 14 10.45 4.12 -2.22
N ALA A 15 10.21 5.33 -1.69
CA ALA A 15 9.66 5.51 -0.34
C ALA A 15 8.29 4.85 -0.16
N ALA A 16 7.38 5.01 -1.14
CA ALA A 16 6.06 4.39 -1.08
C ALA A 16 6.14 2.85 -1.05
N VAL A 17 7.04 2.25 -1.84
CA VAL A 17 7.27 0.80 -1.85
C VAL A 17 7.93 0.33 -0.56
N THR A 18 8.88 1.08 0.00
CA THR A 18 9.52 0.69 1.26
C THR A 18 8.54 0.73 2.44
N CYS A 19 7.47 1.53 2.36
CA CYS A 19 6.37 1.45 3.33
C CYS A 19 5.61 0.11 3.31
N LEU A 20 5.63 -0.65 2.20
CA LEU A 20 4.98 -1.97 2.16
C LEU A 20 5.63 -2.96 3.13
N VAL A 21 6.90 -2.77 3.46
CA VAL A 21 7.62 -3.54 4.51
C VAL A 21 6.91 -3.41 5.87
N TRP A 22 6.19 -2.30 6.09
CA TRP A 22 5.44 -2.01 7.31
C TRP A 22 3.97 -2.42 7.23
N PHE A 23 3.33 -2.17 6.09
CA PHE A 23 1.89 -2.38 5.93
C PHE A 23 1.48 -3.86 5.85
N LEU A 24 2.36 -4.74 5.38
CA LEU A 24 2.07 -6.17 5.24
C LEU A 24 2.17 -6.95 6.57
N PRO A 25 3.15 -6.71 7.47
CA PRO A 25 3.27 -7.46 8.72
C PRO A 25 2.45 -6.90 9.90
N LEU A 26 1.84 -5.72 9.77
CA LEU A 26 1.18 -5.00 10.87
C LEU A 26 0.14 -5.85 11.63
N ALA A 27 -0.64 -6.70 10.94
CA ALA A 27 -1.57 -7.65 11.56
C ALA A 27 -0.87 -8.78 12.34
N ALA A 28 0.24 -9.31 11.83
CA ALA A 28 0.99 -10.36 12.50
C ALA A 28 1.55 -9.87 13.84
N TRP A 29 1.83 -8.57 13.97
CA TRP A 29 2.32 -7.99 15.20
C TRP A 29 1.22 -7.62 16.18
N ALA A 30 0.14 -6.98 15.71
CA ALA A 30 -0.97 -6.59 16.58
C ALA A 30 -1.60 -7.80 17.29
N GLY A 31 -1.81 -8.91 16.56
CA GLY A 31 -2.35 -10.13 17.17
C GLY A 31 -1.41 -10.81 18.17
N SER A 32 -0.09 -10.63 18.02
CA SER A 32 0.89 -11.27 18.91
C SER A 32 0.95 -10.63 20.30
N VAL A 33 0.59 -9.34 20.43
CA VAL A 33 0.73 -8.60 21.70
C VAL A 33 -0.50 -8.73 22.59
N ASP A 34 -1.70 -8.84 22.01
CA ASP A 34 -2.94 -8.86 22.78
C ASP A 34 -3.41 -10.27 23.22
N LEU A 35 -2.94 -11.34 22.57
CA LEU A 35 -3.55 -12.69 22.71
C LEU A 35 -2.73 -13.71 23.54
N TYR A 36 -1.46 -13.45 23.87
CA TYR A 36 -0.61 -14.44 24.56
C TYR A 36 0.24 -13.83 25.69
N PRO A 37 0.09 -14.29 26.95
CA PRO A 37 1.07 -13.99 27.99
C PRO A 37 2.37 -14.76 27.69
N GLY A 38 3.45 -14.04 27.38
CA GLY A 38 4.76 -14.64 27.12
C GLY A 38 5.81 -13.66 26.57
N PRO A 39 7.06 -14.11 26.35
CA PRO A 39 8.14 -13.27 25.81
C PRO A 39 8.03 -13.01 24.29
N ALA A 40 7.26 -13.83 23.55
CA ALA A 40 7.08 -13.72 22.11
C ALA A 40 6.47 -12.37 21.64
N PRO A 41 5.44 -11.80 22.30
CA PRO A 41 4.98 -10.42 22.08
C PRO A 41 6.10 -9.37 22.03
N TRP A 42 7.01 -9.43 23.01
CA TRP A 42 8.09 -8.47 23.16
C TRP A 42 9.18 -8.66 22.11
N ALA A 43 9.44 -9.90 21.69
CA ALA A 43 10.34 -10.19 20.57
C ALA A 43 9.78 -9.64 19.25
N ALA A 44 8.48 -9.80 19.00
CA ALA A 44 7.81 -9.24 17.82
C ALA A 44 7.84 -7.69 17.83
N PHE A 45 7.57 -7.08 18.99
CA PHE A 45 7.68 -5.63 19.18
C PHE A 45 9.11 -5.12 18.94
N GLY A 46 10.12 -5.79 19.50
CA GLY A 46 11.53 -5.44 19.31
C GLY A 46 11.99 -5.55 17.86
N LEU A 47 11.61 -6.63 17.17
CA LEU A 47 11.81 -6.77 15.72
C LEU A 47 11.16 -5.62 14.96
N GLY A 48 10.00 -5.17 15.43
CA GLY A 48 9.33 -4.03 14.84
C GLY A 48 10.07 -2.72 14.97
N ILE A 49 10.53 -2.38 16.18
CA ILE A 49 11.39 -1.21 16.37
C ILE A 49 12.62 -1.28 15.47
N LEU A 50 13.26 -2.44 15.34
CA LEU A 50 14.45 -2.60 14.50
C LEU A 50 14.15 -2.31 13.02
N LEU A 51 13.04 -2.83 12.49
CA LEU A 51 12.59 -2.51 11.14
C LEU A 51 12.24 -1.01 10.99
N LEU A 52 11.83 -0.34 12.08
CA LEU A 52 11.35 1.04 12.02
C LEU A 52 12.55 1.96 11.89
N VAL A 53 13.54 1.72 12.74
CA VAL A 53 14.83 2.39 12.68
C VAL A 53 15.47 2.15 11.31
N ALA A 54 15.49 0.91 10.81
CA ALA A 54 16.02 0.62 9.48
C ALA A 54 15.27 1.39 8.37
N TRP A 55 13.94 1.45 8.43
CA TRP A 55 13.13 2.20 7.47
C TRP A 55 13.38 3.72 7.57
N LEU A 56 13.44 4.28 8.78
CA LEU A 56 13.77 5.69 9.01
C LEU A 56 15.14 6.04 8.44
N VAL A 57 16.14 5.17 8.63
CA VAL A 57 17.47 5.32 8.03
C VAL A 57 17.37 5.34 6.51
N VAL A 58 16.62 4.41 5.91
CA VAL A 58 16.40 4.39 4.45
C VAL A 58 15.77 5.71 3.99
N VAL A 59 14.69 6.17 4.62
CA VAL A 59 13.99 7.41 4.26
C VAL A 59 14.89 8.64 4.41
N ALA A 60 15.66 8.72 5.51
CA ALA A 60 16.61 9.81 5.73
C ALA A 60 17.68 9.84 4.62
N ARG A 61 18.19 8.67 4.20
CA ARG A 61 19.17 8.56 3.11
C ARG A 61 18.61 8.92 1.74
N LEU A 62 17.30 8.82 1.51
CA LEU A 62 16.72 9.22 0.22
C LEU A 62 16.88 10.72 -0.06
N ARG A 63 16.98 11.55 0.99
CA ARG A 63 17.16 13.01 0.84
C ARG A 63 18.53 13.37 0.25
N THR A 64 19.55 12.54 0.49
CA THR A 64 20.93 12.81 0.05
C THR A 64 21.27 12.22 -1.31
N ILE A 65 20.40 11.40 -1.90
CA ILE A 65 20.62 10.81 -3.22
C ILE A 65 20.10 11.77 -4.27
N GLU A 66 20.98 12.45 -5.01
CA GLU A 66 20.60 13.21 -6.21
C GLU A 66 19.93 12.31 -7.24
N VAL A 67 18.90 12.82 -7.90
CA VAL A 67 18.01 12.04 -8.77
C VAL A 67 17.83 12.80 -10.07
N GLU A 68 18.10 12.14 -11.18
CA GLU A 68 18.00 12.77 -12.51
C GLU A 68 16.56 13.24 -12.80
N PRO A 69 16.40 14.43 -13.42
CA PRO A 69 15.10 14.95 -13.84
C PRO A 69 14.57 14.12 -15.00
N ARG A 70 13.77 13.10 -14.66
CA ARG A 70 13.08 12.20 -15.59
C ARG A 70 11.58 12.19 -15.23
N PRO A 71 10.66 12.12 -16.21
CA PRO A 71 9.24 11.93 -15.92
C PRO A 71 9.02 10.65 -15.13
N ARG A 72 8.67 10.79 -13.85
CA ARG A 72 8.38 9.69 -12.92
C ARG A 72 6.90 9.64 -12.62
N ARG A 73 6.40 8.43 -12.36
CA ARG A 73 4.95 8.21 -12.17
C ARG A 73 4.41 8.77 -10.85
N LEU A 74 5.23 8.92 -9.80
CA LEU A 74 4.85 9.68 -8.60
C LEU A 74 5.71 10.94 -8.47
N ASP A 75 5.34 11.96 -9.23
CA ASP A 75 5.94 13.29 -9.16
C ASP A 75 4.82 14.32 -8.97
N PHE A 76 4.51 14.65 -7.71
CA PHE A 76 3.30 15.41 -7.38
C PHE A 76 3.28 16.83 -7.95
N SER A 77 4.45 17.47 -8.12
CA SER A 77 4.55 18.81 -8.71
C SER A 77 4.19 18.80 -10.20
N ALA A 78 4.48 17.70 -10.91
CA ALA A 78 4.23 17.57 -12.34
C ALA A 78 2.87 16.91 -12.68
N MET A 79 2.12 16.41 -11.68
CA MET A 79 0.85 15.72 -11.91
C MET A 79 -0.28 16.68 -12.30
N SER A 80 -1.01 16.32 -13.35
CA SER A 80 -2.33 16.90 -13.62
C SER A 80 -3.34 16.59 -12.50
N ALA A 81 -4.42 17.37 -12.41
CA ALA A 81 -5.50 17.12 -11.45
C ALA A 81 -6.10 15.70 -11.60
N ALA A 82 -6.24 15.22 -12.83
CA ALA A 82 -6.72 13.87 -13.11
C ALA A 82 -5.73 12.79 -12.64
N GLU A 83 -4.42 12.96 -12.93
CA GLU A 83 -3.38 12.03 -12.49
C GLU A 83 -3.33 11.94 -10.96
N ARG A 84 -3.45 13.09 -10.28
CA ARG A 84 -3.51 13.17 -8.82
C ARG A 84 -4.73 12.46 -8.26
N ARG A 85 -5.94 12.76 -8.77
CA ARG A 85 -7.18 12.13 -8.33
C ARG A 85 -7.12 10.60 -8.44
N TRP A 86 -6.76 10.08 -9.61
CA TRP A 86 -6.73 8.63 -9.83
C TRP A 86 -5.61 7.94 -9.04
N SER A 87 -4.48 8.61 -8.80
CA SER A 87 -3.42 8.08 -7.95
C SER A 87 -3.84 8.05 -6.47
N THR A 88 -4.58 9.06 -6.00
CA THR A 88 -5.17 9.05 -4.65
C THR A 88 -6.21 7.94 -4.50
N VAL A 89 -7.14 7.80 -5.46
CA VAL A 89 -8.12 6.70 -5.43
C VAL A 89 -7.42 5.34 -5.41
N PHE A 90 -6.38 5.16 -6.23
CA PHE A 90 -5.58 3.93 -6.23
C PHE A 90 -4.93 3.68 -4.86
N ALA A 91 -4.34 4.70 -4.24
CA ALA A 91 -3.72 4.59 -2.92
C ALA A 91 -4.75 4.20 -1.85
N VAL A 92 -5.94 4.81 -1.86
CA VAL A 92 -7.03 4.45 -0.94
C VAL A 92 -7.46 3.00 -1.14
N CYS A 93 -7.69 2.56 -2.38
CA CYS A 93 -8.03 1.17 -2.67
C CYS A 93 -6.93 0.20 -2.21
N ALA A 94 -5.65 0.53 -2.46
CA ALA A 94 -4.53 -0.28 -2.00
C ALA A 94 -4.48 -0.39 -0.47
N ILE A 95 -4.72 0.71 0.26
CA ILE A 95 -4.82 0.70 1.73
C ILE A 95 -5.99 -0.16 2.20
N CYS A 96 -7.16 -0.05 1.57
CA CYS A 96 -8.32 -0.90 1.87
C CYS A 96 -8.00 -2.39 1.65
N LEU A 97 -7.32 -2.75 0.58
CA LEU A 97 -6.91 -4.13 0.29
C LEU A 97 -5.92 -4.67 1.32
N ILE A 98 -4.92 -3.85 1.68
CA ILE A 98 -3.98 -4.17 2.76
C ILE A 98 -4.74 -4.39 4.07
N GLY A 99 -5.64 -3.47 4.44
CA GLY A 99 -6.45 -3.60 5.65
C GLY A 99 -7.32 -4.86 5.64
N TRP A 100 -7.90 -5.20 4.49
CA TRP A 100 -8.69 -6.43 4.34
C TRP A 100 -7.82 -7.69 4.54
N LEU A 101 -6.64 -7.75 3.91
CA LEU A 101 -5.69 -8.87 4.08
C LEU A 101 -5.24 -9.01 5.54
N ASN A 102 -4.93 -7.87 6.18
CA ASN A 102 -4.56 -7.82 7.59
C ASN A 102 -5.69 -8.33 8.48
N GLY A 103 -6.93 -7.88 8.26
CA GLY A 103 -8.09 -8.36 9.00
C GLY A 103 -8.37 -9.85 8.77
N ALA A 104 -8.26 -10.33 7.53
CA ALA A 104 -8.43 -11.75 7.22
C ALA A 104 -7.40 -12.64 7.93
N ALA A 105 -6.18 -12.13 8.15
CA ALA A 105 -5.13 -12.85 8.88
C ALA A 105 -5.39 -12.92 10.39
N THR A 106 -6.18 -12.02 10.98
CA THR A 106 -6.46 -11.96 12.42
C THR A 106 -7.81 -12.56 12.81
N VAL A 107 -8.67 -12.85 11.83
CA VAL A 107 -9.94 -13.54 12.08
C VAL A 107 -9.69 -14.96 12.59
N ASP A 108 -10.34 -15.32 13.69
CA ASP A 108 -10.42 -16.71 14.13
C ASP A 108 -11.38 -17.50 13.20
N TRP A 109 -10.78 -18.18 12.21
CA TRP A 109 -11.49 -19.02 11.26
C TRP A 109 -12.12 -20.25 11.89
N GLY A 110 -11.62 -20.73 13.04
CA GLY A 110 -12.20 -21.83 13.81
C GLY A 110 -13.55 -21.45 14.41
N ILE A 111 -13.75 -20.18 14.75
CA ILE A 111 -15.04 -19.66 15.23
C ILE A 111 -15.96 -19.26 14.07
N LEU A 112 -15.42 -18.61 13.03
CA LEU A 112 -16.23 -18.06 11.95
C LEU A 112 -16.79 -19.15 11.02
N THR A 113 -15.97 -20.15 10.65
CA THR A 113 -16.34 -21.18 9.68
C THR A 113 -17.55 -22.01 10.11
N PRO A 114 -17.63 -22.54 11.36
CA PRO A 114 -18.80 -23.29 11.80
C PRO A 114 -20.07 -22.44 11.86
N LYS A 115 -19.96 -21.15 12.21
CA LYS A 115 -21.10 -20.23 12.24
C LYS A 115 -21.64 -19.91 10.84
N LEU A 116 -20.76 -19.83 9.84
CA LEU A 116 -21.15 -19.72 8.43
C LEU A 116 -21.81 -21.01 7.94
N ALA A 117 -21.23 -22.17 8.25
CA ALA A 117 -21.80 -23.48 7.89
C ALA A 117 -23.17 -23.72 8.52
N ALA A 118 -23.39 -23.23 9.74
CA ALA A 118 -24.69 -23.27 10.43
C ALA A 118 -25.73 -22.26 9.87
N GLY A 119 -25.40 -21.51 8.81
CA GLY A 119 -26.34 -20.61 8.15
C GLY A 119 -26.75 -19.41 8.99
N ARG A 120 -25.96 -19.00 9.99
CA ARG A 120 -26.34 -17.90 10.88
C ARG A 120 -26.36 -16.57 10.09
N PRO A 121 -27.45 -15.79 10.14
CA PRO A 121 -27.63 -14.63 9.27
C PRO A 121 -26.60 -13.53 9.54
N GLY A 122 -26.24 -13.27 10.79
CA GLY A 122 -25.23 -12.26 11.15
C GLY A 122 -23.85 -12.54 10.54
N PRO A 123 -23.23 -13.70 10.81
CA PRO A 123 -21.97 -14.11 10.18
C PRO A 123 -22.03 -14.13 8.65
N LEU A 124 -23.12 -14.61 8.05
CA LEU A 124 -23.31 -14.59 6.60
C LEU A 124 -23.33 -13.16 6.04
N ALA A 125 -24.08 -12.25 6.68
CA ALA A 125 -24.13 -10.85 6.28
C ALA A 125 -22.76 -10.16 6.39
N LEU A 126 -22.02 -10.43 7.47
CA LEU A 126 -20.66 -9.92 7.64
C LEU A 126 -19.73 -10.44 6.54
N PHE A 127 -19.72 -11.75 6.30
CA PHE A 127 -18.88 -12.37 5.27
C PHE A 127 -19.21 -11.83 3.86
N ALA A 128 -20.50 -11.75 3.52
CA ALA A 128 -20.94 -11.18 2.26
C ALA A 128 -20.52 -9.70 2.13
N GLY A 129 -20.69 -8.89 3.18
CA GLY A 129 -20.26 -7.50 3.21
C GLY A 129 -18.75 -7.33 3.00
N LEU A 130 -17.93 -8.14 3.68
CA LEU A 130 -16.47 -8.14 3.52
C LEU A 130 -16.04 -8.58 2.12
N LEU A 131 -16.76 -9.52 1.51
CA LEU A 131 -16.50 -9.96 0.14
C LEU A 131 -16.86 -8.86 -0.87
N VAL A 132 -18.02 -8.23 -0.74
CA VAL A 132 -18.42 -7.09 -1.59
C VAL A 132 -17.41 -5.96 -1.47
N PHE A 133 -16.99 -5.62 -0.24
CA PHE A 133 -15.95 -4.62 -0.01
C PHE A 133 -14.63 -4.97 -0.71
N LEU A 134 -14.16 -6.22 -0.59
CA LEU A 134 -12.95 -6.68 -1.27
C LEU A 134 -13.06 -6.51 -2.80
N LEU A 135 -14.19 -6.95 -3.38
CA LEU A 135 -14.42 -6.85 -4.82
C LEU A 135 -14.45 -5.39 -5.29
N LEU A 136 -15.10 -4.50 -4.54
CA LEU A 136 -15.13 -3.07 -4.84
C LEU A 136 -13.74 -2.44 -4.72
N ALA A 137 -12.96 -2.80 -3.70
CA ALA A 137 -11.60 -2.30 -3.54
C ALA A 137 -10.67 -2.79 -4.66
N LEU A 138 -10.78 -4.06 -5.07
CA LEU A 138 -10.04 -4.63 -6.20
C LEU A 138 -10.42 -3.94 -7.52
N ALA A 139 -11.70 -3.83 -7.81
CA ALA A 139 -12.20 -3.15 -9.01
C ALA A 139 -11.75 -1.68 -9.03
N GLY A 140 -11.88 -1.00 -7.89
CA GLY A 140 -11.41 0.37 -7.69
C GLY A 140 -9.91 0.51 -7.95
N ALA A 141 -9.08 -0.39 -7.40
CA ALA A 141 -7.64 -0.41 -7.63
C ALA A 141 -7.31 -0.61 -9.13
N VAL A 142 -7.95 -1.56 -9.79
CA VAL A 142 -7.70 -1.83 -11.22
C VAL A 142 -8.12 -0.65 -12.10
N VAL A 143 -9.31 -0.09 -11.88
CA VAL A 143 -9.83 1.04 -12.67
C VAL A 143 -8.99 2.30 -12.44
N SER A 144 -8.71 2.63 -11.18
CA SER A 144 -7.91 3.81 -10.84
C SER A 144 -6.47 3.67 -11.32
N TRP A 145 -5.87 2.47 -11.25
CA TRP A 145 -4.56 2.20 -11.84
C TRP A 145 -4.54 2.47 -13.35
N ARG A 146 -5.52 1.94 -14.09
CA ARG A 146 -5.63 2.14 -15.54
C ARG A 146 -5.78 3.61 -15.89
N ARG A 147 -6.63 4.35 -15.18
CA ARG A 147 -6.85 5.79 -15.40
C ARG A 147 -5.63 6.64 -15.03
N SER A 148 -4.99 6.36 -13.89
CA SER A 148 -3.73 6.99 -13.49
C SER A 148 -2.62 6.73 -14.51
N ALA A 149 -2.49 5.49 -14.99
CA ALA A 149 -1.50 5.13 -16.01
C ALA A 149 -1.75 5.83 -17.37
N ALA A 150 -3.02 5.99 -17.76
CA ALA A 150 -3.37 6.74 -18.97
C ALA A 150 -2.98 8.22 -18.85
N ALA A 151 -3.30 8.87 -17.72
CA ALA A 151 -2.93 10.26 -17.46
C ALA A 151 -1.40 10.45 -17.42
N PHE A 152 -0.69 9.55 -16.75
CA PHE A 152 0.78 9.55 -16.74
C PHE A 152 1.37 9.42 -18.15
N ARG A 153 0.85 8.50 -18.98
CA ARG A 153 1.31 8.34 -20.37
C ARG A 153 1.03 9.57 -21.22
N ALA A 154 -0.06 10.29 -20.98
CA ALA A 154 -0.33 11.55 -21.68
C ALA A 154 0.72 12.61 -21.32
N ARG A 155 1.02 12.79 -20.03
CA ARG A 155 2.08 13.69 -19.55
C ARG A 155 3.46 13.32 -20.09
N ALA A 156 3.80 12.03 -20.02
CA ALA A 156 5.09 11.53 -20.48
C ALA A 156 5.28 11.74 -21.99
N ARG A 157 4.22 11.60 -22.80
CA ARG A 157 4.25 11.91 -24.23
C ARG A 157 4.41 13.41 -24.51
N GLY A 158 3.73 14.27 -23.75
CA GLY A 158 3.92 15.72 -23.84
C GLY A 158 5.37 16.16 -23.57
N HIS A 159 6.07 15.48 -22.66
CA HIS A 159 7.49 15.75 -22.37
C HIS A 159 8.47 15.24 -23.45
N VAL A 160 8.07 14.29 -24.29
CA VAL A 160 8.92 13.76 -25.40
C VAL A 160 8.83 14.65 -26.64
N GLY A 161 7.86 15.57 -26.71
CA GLY A 161 7.63 16.49 -27.83
C GLY A 161 8.40 17.82 -27.78
N GLY A 162 9.24 18.06 -26.78
CA GLY A 162 10.19 19.19 -26.77
C GLY A 162 9.68 20.56 -26.33
N GLU A 163 8.37 20.81 -26.24
CA GLU A 163 7.86 22.09 -25.69
C GLU A 163 6.89 21.91 -24.51
N PRO A 164 7.07 22.71 -23.44
CA PRO A 164 6.11 22.76 -22.35
C PRO A 164 4.82 23.42 -22.86
N VAL A 165 3.72 22.68 -22.86
CA VAL A 165 2.40 23.28 -23.03
C VAL A 165 2.08 24.06 -21.74
N LEU A 166 2.23 25.38 -21.83
CA LEU A 166 1.74 26.36 -20.86
C LEU A 166 0.20 26.37 -20.84
#